data_AF-A0A1W6QEV9-F1
#
_entry.id   AF-A0A1W6QEV9-F1
#
_cell.length_a   1.000
_cell.length_b   1.000
_cell.length_c   1.000
_cell.angle_alpha   90.00
_cell.angle_beta   90.00
_cell.angle_gamma   90.00
#
_symmetry.space_group_name_H-M   'P 1'
#
loop_
_entity.id
_entity.type
_entity.pdbx_description
1 polymer ?
#
loop_
_entity_poly.entity_id
_entity_poly.type
_entity_poly.pdbx_seq_one_letter_code
_entity_poly.pdbx_strand_id
1 'polypeptide(L)'
;QVMADISQLLGEDGGHYLHDNRILTDNALLHQQHWSERLGAYADYGNHTHNTALEWVRPRAAPGQDPRSLPPPQLIRVVRKPPRLQYVGALGYVSFFPFFLQVLNPSSPHLGRLLDHIRDSDKVWTPYGIRSLSKSSSLYLQRNTEHDAPYWRGPVWINMNYLAVRALYLYSHMEGPHRDRLASLYRELRQNLLANLYRQYKDT
;
A
#
# COMPACT_ATOMS: atom_id res chain seq x y z
N GLN A 1 4.48 -17.13 -13.10
CA GLN A 1 5.26 -16.77 -14.30
C GLN A 1 6.74 -17.10 -14.13
N VAL A 2 7.49 -16.38 -13.28
CA VAL A 2 8.95 -16.55 -13.15
C VAL A 2 9.40 -18.00 -12.98
N MET A 3 8.77 -18.78 -12.09
CA MET A 3 9.12 -20.19 -11.91
C MET A 3 8.80 -21.05 -13.14
N ALA A 4 7.72 -20.75 -13.87
CA ALA A 4 7.40 -21.43 -15.13
C ALA A 4 8.45 -21.13 -16.21
N ASP A 5 8.93 -19.88 -16.28
CA ASP A 5 10.00 -19.49 -17.20
C ASP A 5 11.32 -20.21 -16.88
N ILE A 6 11.66 -20.31 -15.58
CA ILE A 6 12.85 -21.05 -15.12
C ILE A 6 12.74 -22.53 -15.44
N SER A 7 11.59 -23.18 -15.15
CA SER A 7 11.38 -24.58 -15.51
C SER A 7 11.53 -24.81 -17.02
N GLN A 8 10.97 -23.93 -17.85
CA GLN A 8 11.13 -24.00 -19.30
C GLN A 8 12.60 -23.89 -19.74
N LEU A 9 13.37 -22.97 -19.14
CA LEU A 9 14.79 -22.80 -19.44
C LEU A 9 15.63 -24.02 -19.04
N LEU A 10 15.24 -24.71 -17.97
CA LEU A 10 15.92 -25.91 -17.49
C LEU A 10 15.46 -27.19 -18.20
N GLY A 11 14.42 -27.13 -19.04
CA GLY A 11 13.82 -28.31 -19.65
C GLY A 11 13.00 -29.17 -18.68
N GLU A 12 12.56 -28.59 -17.57
CA GLU A 12 11.78 -29.23 -16.50
C GLU A 12 10.28 -28.98 -16.68
N ASP A 13 9.44 -29.86 -16.08
CA ASP A 13 7.99 -29.63 -16.07
C ASP A 13 7.60 -28.48 -15.13
N GLY A 14 7.23 -27.35 -15.73
CA GLY A 14 6.73 -26.15 -15.04
C GLY A 14 5.20 -25.97 -15.12
N GLY A 15 4.44 -27.00 -15.53
CA GLY A 15 3.02 -26.88 -15.86
C GLY A 15 2.16 -26.33 -14.72
N HIS A 16 2.42 -26.75 -13.48
CA HIS A 16 1.72 -26.27 -12.30
C HIS A 16 1.98 -24.78 -12.02
N TYR A 17 3.22 -24.29 -12.20
CA TYR A 17 3.53 -22.86 -12.06
C TYR A 17 2.79 -21.99 -13.09
N LEU A 18 2.60 -22.51 -14.31
CA LEU A 18 1.83 -21.82 -15.35
C LEU A 18 0.33 -21.86 -15.05
N HIS A 19 -0.18 -22.98 -14.56
CA HIS A 19 -1.57 -23.13 -14.12
C HIS A 19 -1.90 -22.13 -13.00
N ASP A 20 -1.10 -22.11 -11.93
CA ASP A 20 -1.28 -21.19 -10.81
C ASP A 20 -1.17 -19.74 -11.26
N ASN A 21 -0.23 -19.43 -12.16
CA ASN A 21 -0.10 -18.08 -12.70
C ASN A 21 -1.36 -17.61 -13.45
N ARG A 22 -1.98 -18.48 -14.26
CA ARG A 22 -3.21 -18.14 -14.98
C ARG A 22 -4.35 -17.84 -14.02
N ILE A 23 -4.47 -18.60 -12.94
CA ILE A 23 -5.50 -18.38 -11.90
C ILE A 23 -5.23 -17.07 -11.16
N LEU A 24 -3.99 -16.86 -10.70
CA LEU A 24 -3.63 -15.70 -9.87
C LEU A 24 -3.52 -14.38 -10.64
N THR A 25 -3.44 -14.44 -11.98
CA THR A 25 -3.49 -13.24 -12.84
C THR A 25 -4.85 -13.03 -13.51
N ASP A 26 -5.84 -13.88 -13.23
CA ASP A 26 -7.22 -13.67 -13.66
C ASP A 26 -7.76 -12.38 -13.02
N ASN A 27 -7.97 -11.37 -13.87
CA ASN A 27 -8.43 -10.06 -13.41
C ASN A 27 -9.87 -10.11 -12.88
N ALA A 28 -10.73 -10.98 -13.39
CA ALA A 28 -12.10 -11.11 -12.89
C ALA A 28 -12.12 -11.70 -11.48
N LEU A 29 -11.30 -12.74 -11.23
CA LEU A 29 -11.16 -13.32 -9.90
C LEU A 29 -10.53 -12.32 -8.92
N LEU A 30 -9.48 -11.60 -9.35
CA LEU A 30 -8.86 -10.54 -8.56
C LEU A 30 -9.87 -9.45 -8.19
N HIS A 31 -10.71 -9.01 -9.14
CA HIS A 31 -11.74 -8.01 -8.88
C HIS A 31 -12.78 -8.53 -7.88
N GLN A 32 -13.27 -9.75 -8.11
CA GLN A 32 -14.26 -10.37 -7.23
C GLN A 32 -13.78 -10.45 -5.78
N GLN A 33 -12.49 -10.77 -5.58
CA GLN A 33 -11.94 -11.04 -4.24
C GLN A 33 -11.40 -9.79 -3.52
N HIS A 34 -10.87 -8.81 -4.27
CA HIS A 34 -10.07 -7.73 -3.69
C HIS A 34 -10.52 -6.33 -4.07
N TRP A 35 -11.41 -6.16 -5.06
CA TRP A 35 -11.86 -4.83 -5.44
C TRP A 35 -12.97 -4.33 -4.52
N SER A 36 -12.74 -3.18 -3.90
CA SER A 36 -13.77 -2.51 -3.10
C SER A 36 -14.37 -1.35 -3.87
N GLU A 37 -15.62 -1.47 -4.30
CA GLU A 37 -16.34 -0.38 -4.98
C GLU A 37 -16.40 0.90 -4.15
N ARG A 38 -16.62 0.76 -2.84
CA ARG A 38 -16.65 1.87 -1.89
C ARG A 38 -15.33 2.65 -1.85
N LEU A 39 -14.19 1.94 -1.93
CA LEU A 39 -12.87 2.56 -1.87
C LEU A 39 -12.36 2.96 -3.27
N GLY A 40 -12.95 2.39 -4.33
CA GLY A 40 -12.46 2.51 -5.69
C GLY A 40 -11.02 2.02 -5.84
N ALA A 41 -10.62 0.99 -5.09
CA ALA A 41 -9.27 0.46 -5.04
C ALA A 41 -9.26 -1.00 -4.58
N TYR A 42 -8.15 -1.70 -4.82
CA TYR A 42 -7.90 -3.01 -4.21
C TYR A 42 -7.61 -2.87 -2.73
N ALA A 43 -8.13 -3.80 -1.94
CA ALA A 43 -8.02 -3.79 -0.49
C ALA A 43 -7.96 -5.21 0.08
N ASP A 44 -7.32 -5.31 1.24
CA ASP A 44 -7.43 -6.49 2.08
C ASP A 44 -8.85 -6.60 2.64
N TYR A 45 -9.26 -7.81 2.99
CA TYR A 45 -10.56 -8.09 3.60
C TYR A 45 -10.37 -8.82 4.94
N GLY A 46 -11.11 -8.41 5.97
CA GLY A 46 -11.02 -9.06 7.27
C GLY A 46 -11.92 -8.46 8.33
N ASN A 47 -11.84 -9.02 9.55
CA ASN A 47 -12.60 -8.54 10.70
C ASN A 47 -11.97 -7.25 11.26
N HIS A 48 -12.44 -6.10 10.79
CA HIS A 48 -11.74 -4.82 10.95
C HIS A 48 -12.62 -3.71 11.54
N THR A 49 -12.00 -2.75 12.23
CA THR A 49 -12.59 -1.47 12.67
C THR A 49 -11.53 -0.37 12.64
N HIS A 50 -11.89 0.80 12.11
CA HIS A 50 -11.06 2.00 12.18
C HIS A 50 -11.19 2.75 13.52
N ASN A 51 -12.15 2.36 14.36
CA ASN A 51 -12.44 3.05 15.62
C ASN A 51 -11.57 2.48 16.74
N THR A 52 -10.27 2.66 16.60
CA THR A 52 -9.28 2.29 17.61
C THR A 52 -8.36 3.47 17.90
N ALA A 53 -7.88 3.58 19.13
CA ALA A 53 -6.94 4.61 19.56
C ALA A 53 -5.85 4.00 20.44
N LEU A 54 -4.73 4.69 20.57
CA LEU A 54 -3.76 4.44 21.62
C LEU A 54 -4.04 5.40 22.77
N GLU A 55 -4.25 4.87 23.98
CA GLU A 55 -4.60 5.66 25.16
C GLU A 55 -3.68 5.30 26.34
N TRP A 56 -3.24 6.32 27.07
CA TRP A 56 -2.45 6.14 28.28
C TRP A 56 -3.34 5.69 29.43
N VAL A 57 -3.10 4.49 29.92
CA VAL A 57 -3.74 3.99 31.13
C VAL A 57 -2.80 4.20 32.31
N ARG A 58 -3.29 4.96 33.29
CA ARG A 58 -2.61 5.22 34.55
C ARG A 58 -3.29 4.39 35.65
N PRO A 59 -2.60 3.41 36.25
CA PRO A 59 -3.13 2.67 37.39
C PRO A 59 -3.51 3.64 38.52
N ARG A 60 -4.60 3.35 39.23
CA ARG A 60 -4.99 4.07 40.44
C ARG A 60 -4.72 3.18 41.65
N ALA A 61 -4.14 3.74 42.71
CA ALA A 61 -3.92 3.03 43.95
C ALA A 61 -5.26 2.66 44.59
N ALA A 62 -5.39 1.43 45.06
CA ALA A 62 -6.48 1.05 45.95
C ALA A 62 -6.31 1.74 47.33
N PRO A 63 -7.38 1.94 48.11
CA PRO A 63 -7.26 2.47 49.46
C PRO A 63 -6.27 1.64 50.30
N GLY A 64 -5.25 2.29 50.87
CA GLY A 64 -4.20 1.64 51.67
C GLY A 64 -3.00 1.07 50.88
N GLN A 65 -3.02 1.11 49.55
CA GLN A 65 -1.87 0.73 48.73
C GLN A 65 -0.87 1.88 48.59
N ASP A 66 0.44 1.60 48.70
CA ASP A 66 1.49 2.59 48.44
C ASP A 66 1.48 3.02 46.96
N PRO A 67 1.26 4.30 46.62
CA PRO A 67 1.25 4.78 45.25
C PRO A 67 2.56 4.52 44.48
N ARG A 68 3.70 4.37 45.18
CA ARG A 68 5.01 4.06 44.55
C ARG A 68 5.12 2.61 44.09
N SER A 69 4.24 1.73 44.57
CA SER A 69 4.18 0.33 44.14
C SER A 69 3.44 0.14 42.80
N LEU A 70 2.81 1.20 42.27
CA LEU A 70 2.05 1.11 41.03
C LEU A 70 2.99 0.95 39.82
N PRO A 71 2.62 0.12 38.84
CA PRO A 71 3.37 0.05 37.60
C PRO A 71 3.30 1.41 36.87
N PRO A 72 4.30 1.71 36.03
CA PRO A 72 4.29 2.94 35.25
C PRO A 72 3.07 2.98 34.31
N PRO A 73 2.61 4.18 33.91
CA PRO A 73 1.60 4.32 32.87
C PRO A 73 1.96 3.51 31.62
N GLN A 74 0.95 2.92 30.98
CA GLN A 74 1.14 2.14 29.76
C GLN A 74 0.26 2.70 28.64
N LEU A 75 0.81 2.73 27.42
CA LEU A 75 0.05 3.07 26.23
C LEU A 75 -0.60 1.81 25.66
N ILE A 76 -1.92 1.69 25.77
CA ILE A 76 -2.67 0.52 25.29
C ILE A 76 -3.54 0.87 24.09
N ARG A 77 -3.85 -0.13 23.26
CA ARG A 77 -4.84 0.00 22.20
C ARG A 77 -6.25 -0.19 22.78
N VAL A 78 -7.10 0.80 22.56
CA VAL A 78 -8.53 0.77 22.91
C VAL A 78 -9.37 0.63 21.65
N VAL A 79 -10.38 -0.25 21.70
CA VAL A 79 -11.36 -0.44 20.63
C VAL A 79 -12.66 0.26 21.01
N ARG A 80 -13.04 1.29 20.24
CA ARG A 80 -14.22 2.13 20.51
C ARG A 80 -15.48 1.64 19.79
N LYS A 81 -15.33 0.92 18.68
CA LYS A 81 -16.44 0.21 18.01
C LYS A 81 -15.98 -1.19 17.62
N PRO A 82 -16.82 -2.23 17.83
CA PRO A 82 -16.45 -3.59 17.51
C PRO A 82 -16.12 -3.75 16.00
N PRO A 83 -15.20 -4.66 15.66
CA PRO A 83 -14.88 -4.96 14.27
C PRO A 83 -16.01 -5.73 13.58
N ARG A 84 -16.00 -5.68 12.25
CA ARG A 84 -16.85 -6.49 11.37
C ARG A 84 -16.07 -6.90 10.14
N LEU A 85 -16.49 -8.00 9.50
CA LEU A 85 -15.95 -8.39 8.19
C LEU A 85 -16.21 -7.30 7.16
N GLN A 86 -15.14 -6.73 6.60
CA GLN A 86 -15.19 -5.69 5.57
C GLN A 86 -13.83 -5.54 4.88
N TYR A 87 -13.83 -4.86 3.73
CA TYR A 87 -12.60 -4.35 3.13
C TYR A 87 -11.94 -3.30 4.03
N VAL A 88 -10.62 -3.41 4.20
CA VAL A 88 -9.78 -2.54 5.02
C VAL A 88 -9.46 -1.26 4.24
N GLY A 89 -9.92 -0.11 4.74
CA GLY A 89 -9.71 1.20 4.11
C GLY A 89 -8.30 1.75 4.34
N ALA A 90 -7.28 1.13 3.71
CA ALA A 90 -5.87 1.50 3.86
C ALA A 90 -5.21 1.78 2.51
N LEU A 91 -5.73 2.78 1.78
CA LEU A 91 -5.20 3.17 0.48
C LEU A 91 -3.70 3.54 0.59
N GLY A 92 -2.86 2.82 -0.14
CA GLY A 92 -1.41 2.93 -0.09
C GLY A 92 -0.77 1.94 -1.04
N TYR A 93 0.50 1.60 -0.83
CA TYR A 93 1.21 0.70 -1.73
C TYR A 93 0.48 -0.63 -1.96
N VAL A 94 -0.08 -1.25 -0.91
CA VAL A 94 -0.84 -2.52 -0.98
C VAL A 94 -1.95 -2.45 -2.04
N SER A 95 -2.73 -1.36 -2.03
CA SER A 95 -3.80 -1.14 -3.01
C SER A 95 -3.33 -1.06 -4.46
N PHE A 96 -2.04 -0.78 -4.68
CA PHE A 96 -1.45 -0.65 -6.01
C PHE A 96 -0.67 -1.90 -6.45
N PHE A 97 -0.56 -2.96 -5.62
CA PHE A 97 0.22 -4.15 -5.98
C PHE A 97 -0.18 -4.79 -7.31
N PRO A 98 -1.48 -4.96 -7.63
CA PRO A 98 -1.86 -5.50 -8.94
C PRO A 98 -1.30 -4.67 -10.12
N PHE A 99 -1.20 -3.35 -9.96
CA PHE A 99 -0.59 -2.46 -10.94
C PHE A 99 0.94 -2.53 -10.90
N PHE A 100 1.56 -2.42 -9.73
CA PHE A 100 3.03 -2.45 -9.55
C PHE A 100 3.65 -3.75 -10.05
N LEU A 101 2.94 -4.87 -9.89
CA LEU A 101 3.34 -6.20 -10.34
C LEU A 101 2.90 -6.52 -11.77
N GLN A 102 2.28 -5.57 -12.47
CA GLN A 102 1.86 -5.70 -13.88
C GLN A 102 0.87 -6.84 -14.14
N VAL A 103 -0.06 -7.06 -13.20
CA VAL A 103 -1.11 -8.09 -13.29
C VAL A 103 -2.36 -7.56 -14.01
N LEU A 104 -2.61 -6.24 -13.95
CA LEU A 104 -3.82 -5.66 -14.50
C LEU A 104 -3.83 -5.65 -16.03
N ASN A 105 -5.02 -5.84 -16.61
CA ASN A 105 -5.22 -5.58 -18.03
C ASN A 105 -5.04 -4.06 -18.34
N PRO A 106 -4.24 -3.66 -19.35
CA PRO A 106 -4.03 -2.25 -19.72
C PRO A 106 -5.31 -1.46 -20.04
N SER A 107 -6.37 -2.16 -20.48
CA SER A 107 -7.68 -1.57 -20.79
C SER A 107 -8.67 -1.61 -19.63
N SER A 108 -8.26 -2.10 -18.45
CA SER A 108 -9.13 -2.16 -17.28
C SER A 108 -9.56 -0.76 -16.82
N PRO A 109 -10.85 -0.51 -16.55
CA PRO A 109 -11.30 0.74 -15.93
C PRO A 109 -10.79 0.89 -14.50
N HIS A 110 -10.49 -0.21 -13.80
CA HIS A 110 -9.91 -0.17 -12.46
C HIS A 110 -8.49 0.40 -12.48
N LEU A 111 -7.71 0.15 -13.54
CA LEU A 111 -6.42 0.80 -13.73
C LEU A 111 -6.58 2.33 -13.76
N GLY A 112 -7.56 2.84 -14.51
CA GLY A 112 -7.87 4.27 -14.53
C GLY A 112 -8.14 4.85 -13.13
N ARG A 113 -8.96 4.17 -12.32
CA ARG A 113 -9.26 4.57 -10.93
C ARG A 113 -8.03 4.53 -10.02
N LEU A 114 -7.12 3.56 -10.20
CA LEU A 114 -5.86 3.54 -9.46
C LEU A 114 -4.96 4.72 -9.85
N LEU A 115 -4.92 5.10 -11.12
CA LEU A 115 -4.15 6.26 -11.57
C LEU A 115 -4.73 7.57 -11.01
N ASP A 116 -6.04 7.66 -10.77
CA ASP A 116 -6.68 8.79 -10.06
C ASP A 116 -6.13 8.91 -8.65
N HIS A 117 -6.12 7.80 -7.89
CA HIS A 117 -5.56 7.78 -6.56
C HIS A 117 -4.05 8.09 -6.54
N ILE A 118 -3.27 7.54 -7.48
CA ILE A 118 -1.82 7.77 -7.55
C ILE A 118 -1.51 9.24 -7.77
N ARG A 119 -2.26 9.94 -8.65
CA ARG A 119 -2.00 11.35 -8.98
C ARG A 119 -2.48 12.33 -7.90
N ASP A 120 -3.32 11.87 -6.98
CA ASP A 120 -3.93 12.71 -5.96
C ASP A 120 -2.91 13.10 -4.86
N SER A 121 -2.59 14.41 -4.78
CA SER A 121 -1.66 14.99 -3.82
C SER A 121 -2.16 14.97 -2.37
N ASP A 122 -3.48 14.98 -2.20
CA ASP A 122 -4.16 14.87 -0.90
C ASP A 122 -4.23 13.42 -0.41
N LYS A 123 -3.85 12.47 -1.28
CA LYS A 123 -3.65 11.07 -0.92
C LYS A 123 -2.17 10.71 -0.91
N VAL A 124 -1.63 10.23 -2.03
CA VAL A 124 -0.31 9.58 -2.07
C VAL A 124 0.72 10.30 -2.94
N TRP A 125 0.32 11.18 -3.87
CA TRP A 125 1.29 11.89 -4.72
C TRP A 125 2.08 12.93 -3.91
N THR A 126 3.39 12.98 -4.16
CA THR A 126 4.27 14.02 -3.61
C THR A 126 5.29 14.48 -4.66
N PRO A 127 5.90 15.67 -4.47
CA PRO A 127 7.07 16.10 -5.23
C PRO A 127 8.34 15.24 -5.03
N TYR A 128 8.28 14.22 -4.17
CA TYR A 128 9.41 13.39 -3.74
C TYR A 128 9.22 11.89 -4.04
N GLY A 129 8.05 11.50 -4.59
CA GLY A 129 7.64 10.11 -4.80
C GLY A 129 6.21 9.82 -4.32
N ILE A 130 5.76 8.57 -4.44
CA ILE A 130 4.47 8.08 -3.93
C ILE A 130 4.63 7.71 -2.45
N ARG A 131 3.70 8.14 -1.58
CA ARG A 131 3.65 7.77 -0.15
C ARG A 131 3.28 6.31 0.06
N SER A 132 3.79 5.70 1.12
CA SER A 132 3.41 4.34 1.53
C SER A 132 1.94 4.20 1.92
N LEU A 133 1.35 5.25 2.48
CA LEU A 133 -0.04 5.31 2.89
C LEU A 133 -0.61 6.70 2.60
N SER A 134 -1.87 6.74 2.18
CA SER A 134 -2.61 7.97 1.93
C SER A 134 -2.63 8.89 3.15
N LYS A 135 -2.44 10.20 2.93
CA LYS A 135 -2.65 11.25 3.93
C LYS A 135 -4.05 11.23 4.54
N SER A 136 -5.05 10.80 3.77
CA SER A 136 -6.43 10.68 4.25
C SER A 136 -6.67 9.50 5.20
N SER A 137 -5.67 8.62 5.40
CA SER A 137 -5.80 7.50 6.31
C SER A 137 -5.70 7.95 7.77
N SER A 138 -6.54 7.37 8.63
CA SER A 138 -6.45 7.56 10.09
C SER A 138 -5.14 7.05 10.69
N LEU A 139 -4.38 6.23 9.94
CA LEU A 139 -3.08 5.72 10.35
C LEU A 139 -1.90 6.53 9.80
N TYR A 140 -2.14 7.57 9.00
CA TYR A 140 -1.07 8.39 8.43
C TYR A 140 -0.21 9.03 9.53
N LEU A 141 1.09 8.74 9.49
CA LEU A 141 2.12 9.13 10.47
C LEU A 141 1.79 8.75 11.92
N GLN A 142 0.88 7.80 12.14
CA GLN A 142 0.58 7.30 13.48
C GLN A 142 1.58 6.23 13.90
N ARG A 143 2.10 6.34 15.12
CA ARG A 143 2.92 5.31 15.77
C ARG A 143 2.12 4.02 16.00
N ASN A 144 2.79 2.88 16.08
CA ASN A 144 2.13 1.60 16.34
C ASN A 144 2.05 1.30 17.84
N THR A 145 3.10 1.66 18.58
CA THR A 145 3.22 1.55 20.03
C THR A 145 3.84 2.84 20.56
N GLU A 146 4.20 2.89 21.84
CA GLU A 146 4.95 4.02 22.40
C GLU A 146 6.27 4.26 21.67
N HIS A 147 6.98 3.19 21.33
CA HIS A 147 8.35 3.22 20.81
C HIS A 147 8.44 2.97 19.30
N ASP A 148 7.38 2.46 18.66
CA ASP A 148 7.37 2.15 17.23
C ASP A 148 6.84 3.32 16.40
N ALA A 149 7.75 4.14 15.87
CA ALA A 149 7.45 5.24 14.96
C ALA A 149 6.77 4.78 13.64
N PRO A 150 6.05 5.66 12.93
CA PRO A 150 5.45 5.32 11.63
C PRO A 150 6.52 4.98 10.59
N TYR A 151 6.43 3.80 9.98
CA TYR A 151 7.40 3.33 8.99
C TYR A 151 6.79 3.20 7.57
N TRP A 152 5.80 2.33 7.41
CA TRP A 152 5.01 2.18 6.17
C TRP A 152 3.68 2.95 6.22
N ARG A 153 3.64 4.04 6.99
CA ARG A 153 2.43 4.84 7.27
C ARG A 153 2.52 6.27 6.73
N GLY A 154 3.15 6.45 5.58
CA GLY A 154 3.32 7.76 4.95
C GLY A 154 4.65 7.97 4.24
N PRO A 155 5.81 7.59 4.83
CA PRO A 155 7.12 7.75 4.20
C PRO A 155 7.20 7.16 2.78
N VAL A 156 8.05 7.77 1.95
CA VAL A 156 8.33 7.35 0.56
C VAL A 156 9.44 6.30 0.58
N TRP A 157 9.25 5.21 -0.14
CA TRP A 157 10.17 4.07 -0.16
C TRP A 157 10.61 3.77 -1.58
N ILE A 158 11.92 3.76 -1.82
CA ILE A 158 12.48 3.70 -3.18
C ILE A 158 12.22 2.37 -3.87
N ASN A 159 12.24 1.25 -3.15
CA ASN A 159 11.92 -0.07 -3.70
C ASN A 159 10.49 -0.12 -4.28
N MET A 160 9.51 0.42 -3.56
CA MET A 160 8.11 0.47 -4.03
C MET A 160 7.94 1.48 -5.16
N ASN A 161 8.59 2.63 -5.06
CA ASN A 161 8.55 3.65 -6.11
C ASN A 161 9.26 3.18 -7.40
N TYR A 162 10.29 2.35 -7.29
CA TYR A 162 10.91 1.69 -8.44
C TYR A 162 9.91 0.79 -9.18
N LEU A 163 9.15 -0.03 -8.45
CA LEU A 163 8.08 -0.85 -9.05
C LEU A 163 7.01 0.02 -9.72
N ALA A 164 6.61 1.12 -9.08
CA ALA A 164 5.65 2.07 -9.64
C ALA A 164 6.16 2.69 -10.95
N VAL A 165 7.40 3.19 -10.98
CA VAL A 165 8.03 3.77 -12.18
C VAL A 165 8.14 2.73 -13.29
N ARG A 166 8.56 1.50 -12.96
CA ARG A 166 8.65 0.38 -13.93
C ARG A 166 7.29 0.04 -14.51
N ALA A 167 6.25 -0.09 -13.68
CA ALA A 167 4.90 -0.36 -14.14
C ALA A 167 4.37 0.77 -15.03
N LEU A 168 4.50 2.04 -14.61
CA LEU A 168 4.09 3.20 -15.41
C LEU A 168 4.75 3.20 -16.79
N TYR A 169 6.06 2.91 -16.86
CA TYR A 169 6.79 2.80 -18.13
C TYR A 169 6.23 1.68 -19.00
N LEU A 170 6.08 0.47 -18.45
CA LEU A 170 5.66 -0.68 -19.26
C LEU A 170 4.23 -0.50 -19.79
N TYR A 171 3.30 -0.13 -18.92
CA TYR A 171 1.92 0.12 -19.35
C TYR A 171 1.81 1.29 -20.33
N SER A 172 2.69 2.30 -20.27
CA SER A 172 2.68 3.39 -21.25
C SER A 172 3.16 3.00 -22.65
N HIS A 173 3.74 1.80 -22.80
CA HIS A 173 4.15 1.24 -24.10
C HIS A 173 3.19 0.14 -24.59
N MET A 174 2.17 -0.19 -23.81
CA MET A 174 1.13 -1.13 -24.20
C MET A 174 -0.06 -0.38 -24.83
N GLU A 175 -0.79 -1.04 -25.72
CA GLU A 175 -2.06 -0.51 -26.22
C GLU A 175 -3.10 -0.46 -25.10
N GLY A 176 -3.81 0.67 -25.00
CA GLY A 176 -4.84 0.87 -23.99
C GLY A 176 -5.25 2.33 -23.85
N PRO A 177 -6.43 2.60 -23.26
CA PRO A 177 -7.00 3.94 -23.15
C PRO A 177 -6.22 4.85 -22.19
N HIS A 178 -5.39 4.29 -21.31
CA HIS A 178 -4.67 5.04 -20.26
C HIS A 178 -3.24 5.43 -20.64
N ARG A 179 -2.79 5.09 -21.85
CA ARG A 179 -1.37 5.15 -22.28
C ARG A 179 -0.70 6.50 -22.03
N ASP A 180 -1.34 7.58 -22.48
CA ASP A 180 -0.75 8.93 -22.39
C ASP A 180 -0.67 9.42 -20.94
N ARG A 181 -1.67 9.07 -20.12
CA ARG A 181 -1.69 9.35 -18.69
C ARG A 181 -0.56 8.61 -17.96
N LEU A 182 -0.35 7.34 -18.29
CA LEU A 182 0.75 6.52 -17.75
C LEU A 182 2.11 7.12 -18.13
N ALA A 183 2.30 7.54 -19.39
CA ALA A 183 3.53 8.17 -19.87
C ALA A 183 3.82 9.51 -19.17
N SER A 184 2.78 10.31 -18.89
CA SER A 184 2.91 11.56 -18.13
C SER A 184 3.34 11.28 -16.69
N LEU A 185 2.63 10.38 -16.00
CA LEU A 185 2.94 9.99 -14.62
C LEU A 185 4.34 9.38 -14.50
N TYR A 186 4.76 8.54 -15.45
CA TYR A 186 6.10 7.97 -15.51
C TYR A 186 7.18 9.06 -15.49
N ARG A 187 7.08 10.02 -16.42
CA ARG A 187 8.07 11.10 -16.56
C ARG A 187 8.18 11.92 -15.28
N GLU A 188 7.05 12.33 -14.73
CA GLU A 188 7.02 13.18 -13.55
C GLU A 188 7.47 12.44 -12.28
N LEU A 189 6.99 11.21 -12.04
CA LEU A 189 7.41 10.43 -10.87
C LEU A 189 8.91 10.16 -10.89
N ARG A 190 9.45 9.78 -12.05
CA ARG A 190 10.89 9.56 -12.24
C ARG A 190 11.69 10.83 -11.94
N GLN A 191 11.25 11.98 -12.44
CA GLN A 191 11.91 13.26 -12.19
C GLN A 191 11.88 13.63 -10.71
N ASN A 192 10.71 13.51 -10.05
CA ASN A 192 10.54 13.80 -8.63
C ASN A 192 11.49 12.96 -7.76
N LEU A 193 11.56 11.66 -8.03
CA LEU A 193 12.42 10.74 -7.29
C LEU A 193 13.91 11.08 -7.48
N LEU A 194 14.37 11.24 -8.73
CA LEU A 194 15.78 11.52 -9.02
C LEU A 194 16.21 12.88 -8.45
N ALA A 195 15.39 13.91 -8.62
CA ALA A 195 15.67 15.24 -8.11
C ALA A 195 15.74 15.25 -6.57
N ASN A 196 14.85 14.52 -5.90
CA ASN A 196 14.87 14.42 -4.44
C ASN A 196 16.07 13.62 -3.94
N LEU A 197 16.33 12.44 -4.50
CA LEU A 197 17.47 11.60 -4.11
C LEU A 197 18.79 12.33 -4.28
N TYR A 198 18.98 13.00 -5.42
CA TYR A 198 20.20 13.77 -5.69
C TYR A 198 20.37 14.94 -4.71
N ARG A 199 19.28 15.67 -4.43
CA ARG A 199 19.29 16.77 -3.47
C ARG A 199 19.67 16.27 -2.08
N GLN A 200 19.04 15.21 -1.59
CA GLN A 200 19.35 14.66 -0.27
C GLN A 200 20.79 14.15 -0.20
N TYR A 201 21.28 13.45 -1.22
CA TYR A 201 22.69 13.02 -1.29
C TYR A 201 23.69 14.19 -1.25
N LYS A 202 23.33 15.36 -1.79
CA LYS A 202 24.18 16.56 -1.72
C LYS A 202 24.13 17.25 -0.37
N ASP A 203 22.97 17.26 0.26
CA ASP A 203 22.70 18.03 1.48
C ASP A 203 23.10 17.26 2.76
N THR A 204 23.35 15.94 2.67
CA THR A 204 23.72 15.05 3.80
C THR A 204 24.98 14.25 3.51
#